data_AF-A0A1Y4TUH4-F1
#
_entry.id   AF-A0A1Y4TUH4-F1
#
_cell.length_a   1.000
_cell.length_b   1.000
_cell.length_c   1.000
_cell.angle_alpha   90.00
_cell.angle_beta   90.00
_cell.angle_gamma   90.00
#
_symmetry.space_group_name_H-M   'P 1'
#
loop_
_entity.id
_entity.type
_entity.pdbx_description
1 polymer ?
#
loop_
_entity_poly.entity_id
_entity_poly.type
_entity_poly.pdbx_seq_one_letter_code
_entity_poly.pdbx_strand_id
1 'polypeptide(L)'
;MNRIVLIGNGFDLAHGLPTGYVDFINNYWEDFHCHVLNGYAQYLLKHFGVAPIKSYSDNFADLKVINKGSDEITEFTVTDNEQNAFNEWCRFINDYNQVGRFTESLQLTFKNPFWKHISAQASLENWVDIENEYFQSLNRLIYQDKYLGYKSAKELNIDFHSIQNLLIEYLRKIQEEKISDELFNEGINKIIFEPINRQDISKGGEDLFWDDILSQVASLPGGMIEEMNEELIQHPEYELVGQNKGYREIMNNEFDKGHRMEYLQPNRILLLNFNYTNTARKLYVKSDDCPKCELIHIHGELDDKNNPIIFGYGDEMHEDYKKIVNLNNNAYLENIKSIRYLETDNYRRLLGFIDSAPYQIYIMGHSCGNSDRTLLNTLFEHKNCLSIKPYYHRKEDGTDNYIDIVQNISRDFKDMTLMRDRVVNKCYCQPLVTP
;
A
#
# COMPACT_ATOMS: atom_id res chain seq x y z
N MET A 1 -22.43 -0.53 -13.18
CA MET A 1 -21.29 -1.24 -12.59
C MET A 1 -20.63 -0.35 -11.54
N ASN A 2 -20.07 -0.90 -10.45
CA ASN A 2 -19.35 -0.14 -9.42
C ASN A 2 -17.85 0.01 -9.76
N ARG A 3 -17.16 0.91 -9.05
CA ARG A 3 -15.70 1.06 -9.12
C ARG A 3 -15.08 0.98 -7.73
N ILE A 4 -13.99 0.23 -7.62
CA ILE A 4 -13.09 0.26 -6.46
C ILE A 4 -11.80 0.93 -6.89
N VAL A 5 -11.29 1.86 -6.09
CA VAL A 5 -9.96 2.43 -6.25
C VAL A 5 -9.13 1.97 -5.05
N LEU A 6 -8.17 1.08 -5.30
CA LEU A 6 -7.22 0.61 -4.30
C LEU A 6 -6.11 1.64 -4.15
N ILE A 7 -6.02 2.20 -2.95
CA ILE A 7 -5.07 3.26 -2.58
C ILE A 7 -4.11 2.71 -1.53
N GLY A 8 -2.80 2.82 -1.78
CA GLY A 8 -1.75 2.45 -0.83
C GLY A 8 -0.66 3.51 -0.74
N ASN A 9 0.49 3.21 -0.12
CA ASN A 9 1.52 4.21 0.19
C ASN A 9 2.03 4.96 -1.05
N GLY A 10 2.07 4.30 -2.20
CA GLY A 10 2.43 4.92 -3.49
C GLY A 10 1.49 6.05 -3.91
N PHE A 11 0.26 6.10 -3.40
CA PHE A 11 -0.66 7.20 -3.63
C PHE A 11 -0.20 8.45 -2.89
N ASP A 12 0.12 8.33 -1.60
CA ASP A 12 0.66 9.43 -0.80
C ASP A 12 2.00 9.91 -1.39
N LEU A 13 2.87 8.98 -1.82
CA LEU A 13 4.12 9.31 -2.52
C LEU A 13 3.88 10.06 -3.83
N ALA A 14 2.82 9.73 -4.58
CA ALA A 14 2.43 10.46 -5.79
C ALA A 14 1.97 11.90 -5.50
N HIS A 15 1.65 12.22 -4.24
CA HIS A 15 1.37 13.58 -3.75
C HIS A 15 2.59 14.23 -3.08
N GLY A 16 3.78 13.61 -3.17
CA GLY A 16 5.01 14.12 -2.55
C GLY A 16 5.07 13.95 -1.03
N LEU A 17 4.22 13.10 -0.44
CA LEU A 17 4.22 12.82 0.99
C LEU A 17 5.20 11.69 1.30
N PRO A 18 6.16 11.86 2.24
CA PRO A 18 7.16 10.83 2.55
C PRO A 18 6.60 9.80 3.52
N THR A 19 5.65 8.98 3.06
CA THR A 19 4.96 7.98 3.89
C THR A 19 5.52 6.56 3.70
N GLY A 20 6.63 6.41 2.95
CA GLY A 20 7.30 5.12 2.79
C GLY A 20 7.98 4.66 4.09
N TYR A 21 8.15 3.34 4.24
CA TYR A 21 8.86 2.78 5.39
C TYR A 21 10.33 3.22 5.45
N VAL A 22 10.97 3.47 4.31
CA VAL A 22 12.33 4.00 4.27
C VAL A 22 12.38 5.44 4.73
N ASP A 23 11.41 6.28 4.33
CA ASP A 23 11.31 7.67 4.80
C ASP A 23 11.14 7.70 6.34
N PHE A 24 10.27 6.82 6.85
CA PHE A 24 10.06 6.62 8.28
C PHE A 24 11.34 6.24 9.04
N ILE A 25 12.07 5.22 8.55
CA ILE A 25 13.32 4.77 9.18
C ILE A 25 14.39 5.86 9.10
N ASN A 26 14.53 6.52 7.95
CA ASN A 26 15.48 7.61 7.77
C ASN A 26 15.17 8.78 8.71
N ASN A 27 13.91 9.19 8.83
CA ASN A 27 13.51 10.25 9.73
C ASN A 27 13.88 9.94 11.19
N TYR A 28 13.67 8.69 11.65
CA TYR A 28 14.11 8.28 12.98
C TYR A 28 15.63 8.46 13.16
N TRP A 29 16.44 8.00 12.22
CA TRP A 29 17.90 8.07 12.34
C TRP A 29 18.45 9.50 12.19
N GLU A 30 17.79 10.35 11.39
CA GLU A 30 18.08 11.78 11.31
C GLU A 30 17.79 12.50 12.64
N ASP A 31 16.65 12.19 13.27
CA ASP A 31 16.29 12.74 14.58
C ASP A 31 17.25 12.21 15.66
N PHE A 32 17.60 10.92 15.63
CA PHE A 32 18.59 10.32 16.53
C PHE A 32 19.96 11.02 16.38
N HIS A 33 20.38 11.26 15.14
CA HIS A 33 21.60 11.99 14.84
C HIS A 33 21.58 13.41 15.43
N CYS A 34 20.48 14.14 15.31
CA CYS A 34 20.37 15.50 15.85
C CYS A 34 20.51 15.56 17.38
N HIS A 35 20.11 14.51 18.10
CA HIS A 35 20.30 14.41 19.55
C HIS A 35 21.76 14.13 19.94
N VAL A 36 22.48 13.33 19.14
CA VAL A 36 23.88 12.96 19.37
C VAL A 36 24.86 14.05 18.94
N LEU A 37 24.60 14.64 17.76
CA LEU A 37 25.43 15.63 17.06
C LEU A 37 24.53 16.75 16.54
N ASN A 38 24.24 17.73 17.41
CA ASN A 38 23.52 18.91 16.99
C ASN A 38 24.34 19.76 15.98
N GLY A 39 23.70 20.73 15.32
CA GLY A 39 24.35 21.53 14.27
C GLY A 39 25.64 22.24 14.71
N TYR A 40 25.77 22.63 15.97
CA TYR A 40 27.00 23.21 16.51
C TYR A 40 28.12 22.16 16.65
N ALA A 41 27.79 20.95 17.11
CA ALA A 41 28.75 19.85 17.20
C ALA A 41 29.24 19.41 15.81
N GLN A 42 28.35 19.37 14.81
CA GLN A 42 28.71 19.08 13.42
C GLN A 42 29.67 20.14 12.85
N TYR A 43 29.39 21.43 13.10
CA TYR A 43 30.28 22.53 12.71
C TYR A 43 31.68 22.37 13.34
N LEU A 44 31.74 22.05 14.64
CA LEU A 44 33.01 21.85 15.33
C LEU A 44 33.80 20.66 14.77
N LEU A 45 33.12 19.56 14.47
CA LEU A 45 33.75 18.37 13.90
C LEU A 45 34.34 18.68 12.53
N LYS A 46 33.56 19.36 11.66
CA LYS A 46 33.97 19.69 10.30
C LYS A 46 35.14 20.69 10.24
N HIS A 47 35.13 21.71 11.10
CA HIS A 47 36.10 22.82 11.01
C HIS A 47 37.30 22.68 11.95
N PHE A 48 37.14 21.98 13.07
CA PHE A 48 38.17 21.90 14.11
C PHE A 48 38.55 20.45 14.45
N GLY A 49 37.87 19.45 13.86
CA GLY A 49 38.10 18.04 14.18
C GLY A 49 37.71 17.67 15.61
N VAL A 50 36.88 18.50 16.27
CA VAL A 50 36.37 18.30 17.63
C VAL A 50 34.90 17.94 17.54
N ALA A 51 34.53 16.72 17.91
CA ALA A 51 33.14 16.30 17.97
C ALA A 51 32.71 16.22 19.43
N PRO A 52 31.99 17.21 19.99
CA PRO A 52 31.36 17.05 21.30
C PRO A 52 30.15 16.12 21.14
N ILE A 53 30.43 14.83 20.97
CA ILE A 53 29.45 13.76 20.82
C ILE A 53 28.83 13.50 22.18
N LYS A 54 27.51 13.40 22.22
CA LYS A 54 26.78 13.05 23.44
C LYS A 54 26.22 11.65 23.32
N SER A 55 26.34 10.89 24.40
CA SER A 55 25.55 9.66 24.55
C SER A 55 24.07 10.00 24.46
N TYR A 56 23.31 9.16 23.78
CA TYR A 56 21.86 9.32 23.61
C TYR A 56 21.20 7.94 23.63
N SER A 57 20.03 7.87 24.25
CA SER A 57 19.33 6.62 24.50
C SER A 57 17.83 6.87 24.43
N ASP A 58 17.12 6.06 23.65
CA ASP A 58 15.67 6.05 23.59
C ASP A 58 15.14 4.62 23.77
N ASN A 59 13.92 4.31 23.33
CA ASN A 59 13.35 2.97 23.47
C ASN A 59 13.88 1.95 22.45
N PHE A 60 14.57 2.38 21.40
CA PHE A 60 15.00 1.54 20.28
C PHE A 60 16.52 1.38 20.24
N ALA A 61 17.27 2.45 20.45
CA ALA A 61 18.72 2.49 20.33
C ALA A 61 19.39 3.24 21.49
N ASP A 62 20.64 2.86 21.75
CA ASP A 62 21.49 3.43 22.80
C ASP A 62 22.90 3.61 22.26
N LEU A 63 23.30 4.88 22.10
CA LEU A 63 24.65 5.28 21.75
C LEU A 63 25.39 5.74 23.01
N LYS A 64 26.50 5.06 23.32
CA LYS A 64 27.40 5.42 24.42
C LYS A 64 28.74 5.86 23.90
N VAL A 65 29.24 6.96 24.47
CA VAL A 65 30.65 7.38 24.36
C VAL A 65 31.44 6.66 25.44
N ILE A 66 32.40 5.82 25.05
CA ILE A 66 33.22 4.97 25.93
C ILE A 66 34.71 5.25 25.71
N ASN A 67 35.58 4.88 26.65
CA ASN A 67 37.02 5.00 26.45
C ASN A 67 37.56 3.87 25.56
N LYS A 68 38.52 4.16 24.67
CA LYS A 68 39.11 3.19 23.71
C LYS A 68 39.85 1.98 24.32
N GLY A 69 39.89 1.84 25.64
CA GLY A 69 40.81 0.93 26.34
C GLY A 69 40.21 -0.33 26.97
N SER A 70 38.89 -0.54 26.97
CA SER A 70 38.28 -1.60 27.80
C SER A 70 37.24 -2.51 27.16
N ASP A 71 36.65 -2.15 26.00
CA ASP A 71 35.46 -2.85 25.49
C ASP A 71 35.53 -3.13 23.98
N GLU A 72 34.83 -4.18 23.54
CA GLU A 72 34.70 -4.55 22.12
C GLU A 72 34.10 -3.38 21.32
N ILE A 73 34.88 -2.85 20.39
CA ILE A 73 34.41 -1.87 19.42
C ILE A 73 33.46 -2.61 18.46
N THR A 74 32.20 -2.15 18.40
CA THR A 74 31.24 -2.68 17.44
C THR A 74 31.59 -2.15 16.05
N GLU A 75 32.00 -3.03 15.15
CA GLU A 75 32.17 -2.71 13.73
C GLU A 75 30.89 -3.05 12.98
N PHE A 76 30.32 -2.05 12.30
CA PHE A 76 29.11 -2.21 11.52
C PHE A 76 29.44 -2.54 10.06
N THR A 77 28.66 -3.44 9.45
CA THR A 77 28.70 -3.59 7.99
C THR A 77 28.08 -2.36 7.35
N VAL A 78 28.83 -1.77 6.41
CA VAL A 78 28.43 -0.58 5.65
C VAL A 78 28.33 -0.98 4.18
N THR A 79 27.33 -0.47 3.49
CA THR A 79 27.24 -0.54 2.01
C THR A 79 27.55 0.81 1.38
N ASP A 80 27.68 0.88 0.05
CA ASP A 80 27.87 2.14 -0.69
C ASP A 80 26.57 2.95 -0.88
N ASN A 81 25.48 2.61 -0.17
CA ASN A 81 24.21 3.31 -0.28
C ASN A 81 24.24 4.67 0.47
N GLU A 82 24.41 5.77 -0.27
CA GLU A 82 24.48 7.15 0.26
C GLU A 82 23.11 7.75 0.63
N GLN A 83 21.99 7.07 0.38
CA GLN A 83 20.64 7.61 0.62
C GLN A 83 19.97 7.12 1.91
N ASN A 84 20.67 6.30 2.71
CA ASN A 84 20.12 5.71 3.92
C ASN A 84 20.82 6.25 5.18
N ALA A 85 20.05 6.92 6.05
CA ALA A 85 20.56 7.59 7.24
C ALA A 85 21.19 6.62 8.26
N PHE A 86 20.67 5.38 8.35
CA PHE A 86 21.27 4.36 9.21
C PHE A 86 22.65 3.92 8.71
N ASN A 87 22.81 3.75 7.40
CA ASN A 87 24.10 3.40 6.80
C ASN A 87 25.15 4.49 7.01
N GLU A 88 24.75 5.76 6.87
CA GLU A 88 25.60 6.90 7.20
C GLU A 88 26.02 6.89 8.66
N TRP A 89 25.12 6.49 9.56
CA TRP A 89 25.41 6.36 10.98
C TRP A 89 26.42 5.25 11.28
N CYS A 90 26.25 4.09 10.65
CA CYS A 90 27.20 2.99 10.72
C CYS A 90 28.60 3.40 10.24
N ARG A 91 28.68 4.12 9.11
CA ARG A 91 29.94 4.70 8.60
C ARG A 91 30.57 5.64 9.60
N PHE A 92 29.79 6.61 10.07
CA PHE A 92 30.26 7.61 11.02
C PHE A 92 30.85 6.97 12.28
N ILE A 93 30.17 5.97 12.85
CA ILE A 93 30.64 5.24 14.03
C ILE A 93 31.95 4.49 13.73
N ASN A 94 32.02 3.76 12.62
CA ASN A 94 33.22 3.04 12.21
C ASN A 94 34.41 4.01 12.04
N ASP A 95 34.21 5.09 11.30
CA ASP A 95 35.24 6.10 11.04
C ASP A 95 35.73 6.75 12.33
N TYR A 96 34.81 7.18 13.20
CA TYR A 96 35.16 7.76 14.50
C TYR A 96 36.00 6.79 15.36
N ASN A 97 35.60 5.53 15.40
CA ASN A 97 36.26 4.50 16.19
C ASN A 97 37.67 4.17 15.66
N GLN A 98 37.90 4.27 14.35
CA GLN A 98 39.21 4.04 13.74
C GLN A 98 40.18 5.22 13.90
N VAL A 99 39.68 6.44 14.13
CA VAL A 99 40.53 7.64 14.25
C VAL A 99 41.38 7.61 15.53
N GLY A 100 42.68 7.36 15.38
CA GLY A 100 43.62 7.17 16.50
C GLY A 100 43.83 8.38 17.43
N ARG A 101 43.47 9.61 17.00
CA ARG A 101 43.57 10.81 17.86
C ARG A 101 42.47 10.91 18.92
N PHE A 102 41.37 10.19 18.76
CA PHE A 102 40.27 10.21 19.72
C PHE A 102 40.57 9.20 20.84
N THR A 103 40.41 9.62 22.09
CA THR A 103 40.51 8.74 23.27
C THR A 103 39.22 7.98 23.55
N GLU A 104 38.13 8.39 22.89
CA GLU A 104 36.79 7.86 23.03
C GLU A 104 36.39 7.04 21.79
N SER A 105 35.53 6.05 21.99
CA SER A 105 34.83 5.30 20.96
C SER A 105 33.32 5.43 21.15
N LEU A 106 32.58 5.21 20.07
CA LEU A 106 31.13 5.15 20.06
C LEU A 106 30.69 3.69 20.03
N GLN A 107 29.80 3.34 20.94
CA GLN A 107 29.16 2.03 20.99
C GLN A 107 27.66 2.21 20.80
N LEU A 108 27.14 1.71 19.67
CA LEU A 108 25.71 1.69 19.39
C LEU A 108 25.15 0.30 19.72
N THR A 109 24.18 0.26 20.61
CA THR A 109 23.44 -0.95 20.98
C THR A 109 21.95 -0.76 20.72
N PHE A 110 21.23 -1.86 20.53
CA PHE A 110 19.81 -1.85 20.20
C PHE A 110 19.02 -2.49 21.33
N LYS A 111 18.02 -1.75 21.82
CA LYS A 111 17.05 -2.25 22.80
C LYS A 111 15.93 -3.04 22.12
N ASN A 112 15.66 -2.74 20.84
CA ASN A 112 14.71 -3.43 19.99
C ASN A 112 15.47 -4.16 18.85
N PRO A 113 15.71 -5.48 18.95
CA PRO A 113 16.42 -6.23 17.91
C PRO A 113 15.75 -6.22 16.54
N PHE A 114 14.42 -6.14 16.48
CA PHE A 114 13.69 -6.07 15.21
C PHE A 114 13.91 -4.73 14.52
N TRP A 115 13.99 -3.62 15.28
CA TRP A 115 14.36 -2.30 14.76
C TRP A 115 15.76 -2.30 14.12
N LYS A 116 16.73 -2.95 14.78
CA LYS A 116 18.07 -3.17 14.22
C LYS A 116 17.99 -3.88 12.87
N HIS A 117 17.22 -4.97 12.82
CA HIS A 117 17.05 -5.78 11.62
C HIS A 117 16.45 -4.97 10.47
N ILE A 118 15.32 -4.29 10.67
CA ILE A 118 14.68 -3.52 9.60
C ILE A 118 15.49 -2.28 9.17
N SER A 119 16.21 -1.65 10.11
CA SER A 119 17.12 -0.55 9.78
C SER A 119 18.26 -1.02 8.87
N ALA A 120 18.81 -2.21 9.16
CA ALA A 120 19.84 -2.83 8.32
C ALA A 120 19.29 -3.29 6.97
N GLN A 121 18.06 -3.82 6.88
CA GLN A 121 17.48 -4.19 5.59
C GLN A 121 17.23 -2.97 4.70
N ALA A 122 16.66 -1.91 5.28
CA ALA A 122 16.44 -0.66 4.56
C ALA A 122 17.73 -0.05 4.00
N SER A 123 18.87 -0.23 4.67
CA SER A 123 20.16 0.26 4.17
C SER A 123 20.73 -0.53 3.01
N LEU A 124 20.42 -1.84 2.91
CA LEU A 124 20.89 -2.70 1.84
C LEU A 124 20.17 -2.43 0.52
N GLU A 125 18.84 -2.37 0.55
CA GLU A 125 18.02 -2.38 -0.67
C GLU A 125 17.32 -1.04 -0.96
N ASN A 126 17.46 -0.04 -0.07
CA ASN A 126 16.66 1.19 -0.08
C ASN A 126 15.15 0.91 -0.15
N TRP A 127 14.74 -0.22 0.42
CA TRP A 127 13.38 -0.71 0.49
C TRP A 127 13.27 -1.68 1.66
N VAL A 128 12.12 -1.71 2.30
CA VAL A 128 11.81 -2.69 3.34
C VAL A 128 10.30 -2.88 3.41
N ASP A 129 9.86 -4.12 3.60
CA ASP A 129 8.48 -4.46 3.95
C ASP A 129 8.46 -4.96 5.40
N ILE A 130 8.17 -4.05 6.33
CA ILE A 130 8.26 -4.31 7.78
C ILE A 130 7.31 -5.45 8.19
N GLU A 131 6.15 -5.59 7.53
CA GLU A 131 5.16 -6.62 7.85
C GLU A 131 5.64 -8.00 7.40
N ASN A 132 6.26 -8.07 6.22
CA ASN A 132 6.89 -9.30 5.74
C ASN A 132 8.13 -9.68 6.57
N GLU A 133 8.96 -8.73 6.97
CA GLU A 133 10.11 -8.98 7.85
C GLU A 133 9.67 -9.49 9.24
N TYR A 134 8.54 -9.00 9.75
CA TYR A 134 7.94 -9.50 10.99
C TYR A 134 7.47 -10.95 10.82
N PHE A 135 6.79 -11.27 9.72
CA PHE A 135 6.37 -12.65 9.43
C PHE A 135 7.56 -13.61 9.28
N GLN A 136 8.61 -13.20 8.57
CA GLN A 136 9.84 -13.99 8.48
C GLN A 136 10.47 -14.20 9.86
N SER A 137 10.45 -13.19 10.72
CA SER A 137 10.94 -13.30 12.11
C SER A 137 10.12 -14.29 12.93
N LEU A 138 8.79 -14.31 12.78
CA LEU A 138 7.93 -15.35 13.36
C LEU A 138 8.33 -16.75 12.87
N ASN A 139 8.57 -16.93 11.58
CA ASN A 139 8.99 -18.23 11.04
C ASN A 139 10.36 -18.65 11.59
N ARG A 140 11.33 -17.73 11.68
CA ARG A 140 12.64 -17.99 12.28
C ARG A 140 12.56 -18.42 13.75
N LEU A 141 11.57 -17.93 14.51
CA LEU A 141 11.28 -18.42 15.87
C LEU A 141 10.85 -19.89 15.88
N ILE A 142 10.02 -20.31 14.92
CA ILE A 142 9.60 -21.71 14.79
C ILE A 142 10.81 -22.63 14.58
N TYR A 143 11.76 -22.17 13.78
CA TYR A 143 13.00 -22.87 13.49
C TYR A 143 14.11 -22.69 14.55
N GLN A 144 13.81 -22.06 15.68
CA GLN A 144 14.73 -21.85 16.80
C GLN A 144 16.04 -21.14 16.41
N ASP A 145 15.95 -20.12 15.54
CA ASP A 145 17.10 -19.33 15.15
C ASP A 145 17.68 -18.56 16.35
N LYS A 146 18.90 -18.93 16.74
CA LYS A 146 19.60 -18.33 17.89
C LYS A 146 20.04 -16.89 17.66
N TYR A 147 20.13 -16.44 16.40
CA TYR A 147 20.62 -15.10 16.05
C TYR A 147 19.50 -14.06 15.94
N LEU A 148 18.24 -14.48 16.04
CA LEU A 148 17.09 -13.57 15.91
C LEU A 148 16.96 -12.60 17.10
N GLY A 149 17.51 -12.95 18.27
CA GLY A 149 17.46 -12.10 19.46
C GLY A 149 16.17 -12.21 20.28
N TYR A 150 15.24 -13.09 19.88
CA TYR A 150 13.97 -13.34 20.58
C TYR A 150 13.85 -14.78 21.06
N LYS A 151 13.29 -14.97 22.26
CA LYS A 151 12.98 -16.29 22.83
C LYS A 151 11.55 -16.73 22.57
N SER A 152 10.66 -15.79 22.25
CA SER A 152 9.25 -16.08 22.01
C SER A 152 8.60 -15.04 21.10
N ALA A 153 7.49 -15.41 20.45
CA ALA A 153 6.68 -14.49 19.65
C ALA A 153 6.17 -13.29 20.48
N LYS A 154 5.94 -13.46 21.78
CA LYS A 154 5.50 -12.35 22.66
C LYS A 154 6.54 -11.23 22.75
N GLU A 155 7.83 -11.59 22.85
CA GLU A 155 8.90 -10.59 22.89
C GLU A 155 8.99 -9.85 21.56
N LEU A 156 8.91 -10.56 20.43
CA LEU A 156 8.86 -9.96 19.10
C LEU A 156 7.64 -9.04 18.94
N ASN A 157 6.47 -9.42 19.44
CA ASN A 157 5.26 -8.60 19.36
C ASN A 157 5.36 -7.30 20.14
N ILE A 158 6.02 -7.30 21.30
CA ILE A 158 6.27 -6.08 22.10
C ILE A 158 7.11 -5.08 21.28
N ASP A 159 8.17 -5.58 20.64
CA ASP A 159 9.05 -4.76 19.82
C ASP A 159 8.37 -4.28 18.54
N PHE A 160 7.60 -5.15 17.90
CA PHE A 160 6.79 -4.82 16.71
C PHE A 160 5.75 -3.73 17.03
N HIS A 161 5.06 -3.86 18.17
CA HIS A 161 4.09 -2.86 18.62
C HIS A 161 4.74 -1.52 18.98
N SER A 162 5.96 -1.54 19.54
CA SER A 162 6.73 -0.32 19.78
C SER A 162 7.03 0.41 18.46
N ILE A 163 7.37 -0.33 17.41
CA ILE A 163 7.62 0.22 16.06
C ILE A 163 6.33 0.75 15.43
N GLN A 164 5.21 0.05 15.60
CA GLN A 164 3.89 0.53 15.17
C GLN A 164 3.59 1.90 15.78
N ASN A 165 3.82 2.08 17.08
CA ASN A 165 3.59 3.36 17.76
C ASN A 165 4.52 4.45 17.22
N LEU A 166 5.80 4.13 16.97
CA LEU A 166 6.75 5.07 16.36
C LEU A 166 6.30 5.49 14.94
N LEU A 167 5.80 4.55 14.14
CA LEU A 167 5.25 4.82 12.81
C LEU A 167 4.02 5.72 12.88
N ILE A 168 3.11 5.49 13.85
CA ILE A 168 1.93 6.33 14.06
C ILE A 168 2.32 7.78 14.37
N GLU A 169 3.29 7.99 15.27
CA GLU A 169 3.79 9.34 15.58
C GLU A 169 4.40 10.03 14.35
N TYR A 170 5.20 9.30 13.57
CA TYR A 170 5.78 9.80 12.33
C TYR A 170 4.70 10.24 11.33
N LEU A 171 3.74 9.36 11.05
CA LEU A 171 2.69 9.66 10.07
C LEU A 171 1.74 10.76 10.55
N ARG A 172 1.49 10.87 11.86
CA ARG A 172 0.73 11.99 12.43
C ARG A 172 1.41 13.33 12.11
N LYS A 173 2.72 13.43 12.30
CA LYS A 173 3.49 14.62 11.94
C LYS A 173 3.37 14.96 10.46
N ILE A 174 3.49 13.97 9.57
CA ILE A 174 3.31 14.17 8.12
C ILE A 174 1.89 14.66 7.81
N GLN A 175 0.88 14.07 8.43
CA GLN A 175 -0.52 14.45 8.22
C GLN A 175 -0.80 15.89 8.66
N GLU A 176 -0.27 16.31 9.81
CA GLU A 176 -0.46 17.66 10.35
C GLU A 176 0.32 18.72 9.59
N GLU A 177 1.58 18.44 9.21
CA GLU A 177 2.49 19.43 8.63
C GLU A 177 2.40 19.53 7.11
N LYS A 178 2.07 18.43 6.41
CA LYS A 178 2.22 18.34 4.94
C LYS A 178 0.93 18.11 4.18
N ILE A 179 -0.11 17.51 4.77
CA ILE A 179 -1.37 17.25 4.05
C ILE A 179 -2.26 18.50 4.07
N SER A 180 -2.31 19.20 2.94
CA SER A 180 -3.15 20.38 2.71
C SER A 180 -3.97 20.24 1.42
N ASP A 181 -4.98 21.10 1.25
CA ASP A 181 -5.84 21.10 0.06
C ASP A 181 -5.07 21.42 -1.24
N GLU A 182 -3.87 22.02 -1.12
CA GLU A 182 -2.98 22.33 -2.25
C GLU A 182 -2.43 21.07 -2.92
N LEU A 183 -2.44 19.92 -2.24
CA LEU A 183 -2.05 18.63 -2.81
C LEU A 183 -3.11 18.05 -3.75
N PHE A 184 -4.32 18.62 -3.82
CA PHE A 184 -5.36 18.12 -4.70
C PHE A 184 -4.90 18.04 -6.16
N ASN A 185 -4.96 16.84 -6.74
CA ASN A 185 -4.58 16.62 -8.13
C ASN A 185 -5.82 16.42 -8.99
N GLU A 186 -6.10 17.38 -9.88
CA GLU A 186 -7.26 17.33 -10.79
C GLU A 186 -7.20 16.13 -11.74
N GLY A 187 -6.00 15.70 -12.15
CA GLY A 187 -5.80 14.53 -13.01
C GLY A 187 -6.23 13.24 -12.32
N ILE A 188 -5.77 13.02 -11.08
CA ILE A 188 -6.19 11.88 -10.26
C ILE A 188 -7.71 11.92 -10.04
N ASN A 189 -8.27 13.07 -9.72
CA ASN A 189 -9.72 13.23 -9.55
C ASN A 189 -10.48 12.83 -10.82
N LYS A 190 -10.04 13.30 -12.00
CA LYS A 190 -10.65 12.92 -13.28
C LYS A 190 -10.63 11.40 -13.49
N ILE A 191 -9.53 10.73 -13.17
CA ILE A 191 -9.42 9.27 -13.29
C ILE A 191 -10.39 8.55 -12.34
N ILE A 192 -10.48 8.99 -11.07
CA ILE A 192 -11.38 8.37 -10.08
C ILE A 192 -12.82 8.37 -10.57
N PHE A 193 -13.27 9.47 -11.18
CA PHE A 193 -14.66 9.71 -11.60
C PHE A 193 -14.91 9.50 -13.11
N GLU A 194 -13.95 8.99 -13.88
CA GLU A 194 -14.11 8.83 -15.32
C GLU A 194 -15.18 7.76 -15.68
N PRO A 195 -15.83 7.82 -16.85
CA PRO A 195 -16.69 6.73 -17.30
C PRO A 195 -15.95 5.40 -17.38
N ILE A 196 -16.66 4.30 -17.25
CA ILE A 196 -16.17 2.94 -17.47
C ILE A 196 -15.73 2.81 -18.93
N ASN A 197 -14.45 2.49 -19.14
CA ASN A 197 -13.95 2.16 -20.47
C ASN A 197 -14.27 0.69 -20.79
N ARG A 198 -15.09 0.48 -21.82
CA ARG A 198 -15.47 -0.85 -22.30
C ARG A 198 -14.28 -1.73 -22.71
N GLN A 199 -13.17 -1.12 -23.14
CA GLN A 199 -11.96 -1.86 -23.52
C GLN A 199 -11.23 -2.47 -22.31
N ASP A 200 -11.51 -1.99 -21.10
CA ASP A 200 -10.92 -2.53 -19.87
C ASP A 200 -11.65 -3.81 -19.41
N ILE A 201 -12.89 -4.07 -19.88
CA ILE A 201 -13.72 -5.18 -19.42
C ILE A 201 -13.17 -6.52 -19.91
N SER A 202 -13.06 -7.48 -18.99
CA SER A 202 -12.55 -8.81 -19.30
C SER A 202 -13.47 -9.58 -20.25
N LYS A 203 -12.91 -10.51 -21.02
CA LYS A 203 -13.70 -11.31 -21.97
C LYS A 203 -14.68 -12.25 -21.27
N GLY A 204 -14.28 -12.81 -20.13
CA GLY A 204 -15.19 -13.59 -19.29
C GLY A 204 -16.28 -12.75 -18.60
N GLY A 205 -16.10 -11.43 -18.52
CA GLY A 205 -17.00 -10.51 -17.83
C GLY A 205 -18.00 -9.76 -18.72
N GLU A 206 -17.91 -9.89 -20.05
CA GLU A 206 -18.75 -9.12 -20.99
C GLU A 206 -20.25 -9.35 -20.75
N ASP A 207 -20.67 -10.59 -20.48
CA ASP A 207 -22.09 -10.89 -20.24
C ASP A 207 -22.63 -10.18 -18.99
N LEU A 208 -21.88 -10.23 -17.88
CA LEU A 208 -22.25 -9.55 -16.63
C LEU A 208 -22.26 -8.03 -16.78
N PHE A 209 -21.32 -7.47 -17.54
CA PHE A 209 -21.29 -6.04 -17.85
C PHE A 209 -22.57 -5.61 -18.56
N TRP A 210 -22.98 -6.35 -19.60
CA TRP A 210 -24.17 -6.01 -20.38
C TRP A 210 -25.47 -6.23 -19.60
N ASP A 211 -25.54 -7.28 -18.78
CA ASP A 211 -26.70 -7.53 -17.92
C ASP A 211 -26.92 -6.39 -16.91
N ASP A 212 -25.83 -5.82 -16.38
CA ASP A 212 -25.89 -4.65 -15.49
C ASP A 212 -26.36 -3.40 -16.24
N ILE A 213 -25.84 -3.12 -17.45
CA ILE A 213 -26.31 -1.99 -18.28
C ILE A 213 -27.80 -2.12 -18.61
N LEU A 214 -28.25 -3.30 -19.05
CA LEU A 214 -29.66 -3.54 -19.38
C LEU A 214 -30.57 -3.34 -18.16
N SER A 215 -30.12 -3.79 -16.99
CA SER A 215 -30.83 -3.58 -15.73
C SER A 215 -30.96 -2.09 -15.38
N GLN A 216 -29.91 -1.30 -15.64
CA GLN A 216 -29.95 0.16 -15.45
C GLN A 216 -30.94 0.83 -16.41
N VAL A 217 -30.92 0.48 -17.71
CA VAL A 217 -31.86 1.02 -18.70
C VAL A 217 -33.31 0.69 -18.31
N ALA A 218 -33.58 -0.53 -17.84
CA ALA A 218 -34.89 -0.95 -17.40
C ALA A 218 -35.42 -0.21 -16.16
N SER A 219 -34.53 0.32 -15.32
CA SER A 219 -34.87 0.94 -14.04
C SER A 219 -35.28 2.42 -14.13
N LEU A 220 -35.00 3.09 -15.26
CA LEU A 220 -35.29 4.52 -15.41
C LEU A 220 -36.73 4.78 -15.89
N PRO A 221 -37.49 5.68 -15.23
CA PRO A 221 -38.84 6.03 -15.64
C PRO A 221 -38.80 6.86 -16.93
N GLY A 222 -39.33 6.31 -18.04
CA GLY A 222 -39.36 7.02 -19.32
C GLY A 222 -39.32 6.17 -20.60
N GLY A 223 -39.26 4.83 -20.52
CA GLY A 223 -39.58 3.99 -21.68
C GLY A 223 -38.50 3.87 -22.77
N MET A 224 -37.22 3.92 -22.43
CA MET A 224 -36.16 3.65 -23.44
C MET A 224 -36.17 2.22 -23.98
N ILE A 225 -36.69 1.26 -23.21
CA ILE A 225 -36.90 -0.10 -23.70
C ILE A 225 -37.85 -0.09 -24.91
N GLU A 226 -38.84 0.80 -24.97
CA GLU A 226 -39.78 0.87 -26.10
C GLU A 226 -39.11 1.39 -27.38
N GLU A 227 -38.36 2.51 -27.29
CA GLU A 227 -37.59 3.05 -28.43
C GLU A 227 -36.53 2.05 -28.92
N MET A 228 -35.79 1.43 -28.00
CA MET A 228 -34.80 0.41 -28.35
C MET A 228 -35.47 -0.84 -28.94
N ASN A 229 -36.64 -1.26 -28.43
CA ASN A 229 -37.39 -2.38 -29.01
C ASN A 229 -37.82 -2.09 -30.46
N GLU A 230 -38.22 -0.86 -30.77
CA GLU A 230 -38.55 -0.47 -32.15
C GLU A 230 -37.32 -0.53 -33.07
N GLU A 231 -36.16 -0.04 -32.61
CA GLU A 231 -34.88 -0.14 -33.35
C GLU A 231 -34.41 -1.60 -33.50
N LEU A 232 -34.59 -2.42 -32.46
CA LEU A 232 -34.29 -3.86 -32.46
C LEU A 232 -35.07 -4.62 -33.52
N ILE A 233 -36.38 -4.40 -33.63
CA ILE A 233 -37.22 -5.04 -34.64
C ILE A 233 -36.72 -4.74 -36.06
N GLN A 234 -36.08 -3.57 -36.25
CA GLN A 234 -35.50 -3.16 -37.53
C GLN A 234 -34.04 -3.61 -37.71
N HIS A 235 -33.37 -4.11 -36.68
CA HIS A 235 -31.97 -4.50 -36.75
C HIS A 235 -31.80 -5.83 -37.51
N PRO A 236 -30.91 -5.90 -38.53
CA PRO A 236 -30.75 -7.10 -39.36
C PRO A 236 -30.42 -8.38 -38.58
N GLU A 237 -29.80 -8.24 -37.41
CA GLU A 237 -29.36 -9.36 -36.56
C GLU A 237 -30.41 -9.86 -35.56
N TYR A 238 -31.58 -9.20 -35.46
CA TYR A 238 -32.63 -9.53 -34.48
C TYR A 238 -33.18 -10.95 -34.65
N GLU A 239 -33.43 -11.38 -35.89
CA GLU A 239 -33.89 -12.75 -36.18
C GLU A 239 -32.78 -13.80 -36.09
N LEU A 240 -31.50 -13.40 -36.20
CA LEU A 240 -30.35 -14.29 -36.32
C LEU A 240 -29.63 -14.58 -34.99
N VAL A 241 -29.61 -13.62 -34.06
CA VAL A 241 -28.63 -13.60 -32.96
C VAL A 241 -29.28 -13.46 -31.57
N GLY A 242 -30.58 -13.18 -31.52
CA GLY A 242 -31.40 -13.08 -30.31
C GLY A 242 -31.40 -11.68 -29.68
N GLN A 243 -32.43 -11.39 -28.88
CA GLN A 243 -32.71 -10.03 -28.35
C GLN A 243 -31.49 -9.43 -27.64
N ASN A 244 -30.85 -10.15 -26.72
CA ASN A 244 -29.75 -9.62 -25.91
C ASN A 244 -28.54 -9.18 -26.73
N LYS A 245 -28.20 -9.85 -27.84
CA LYS A 245 -27.04 -9.47 -28.64
C LYS A 245 -27.31 -8.24 -29.51
N GLY A 246 -28.52 -8.12 -30.08
CA GLY A 246 -28.92 -6.90 -30.79
C GLY A 246 -28.92 -5.67 -29.89
N TYR A 247 -29.36 -5.82 -28.63
CA TYR A 247 -29.31 -4.74 -27.63
C TYR A 247 -27.88 -4.23 -27.40
N ARG A 248 -26.90 -5.15 -27.31
CA ARG A 248 -25.49 -4.80 -27.11
C ARG A 248 -24.94 -4.00 -28.28
N GLU A 249 -25.26 -4.37 -29.52
CA GLU A 249 -24.77 -3.68 -30.72
C GLU A 249 -25.33 -2.26 -30.83
N ILE A 250 -26.63 -2.07 -30.58
CA ILE A 250 -27.26 -0.74 -30.60
C ILE A 250 -26.62 0.16 -29.54
N MET A 251 -26.51 -0.32 -28.29
CA MET A 251 -25.90 0.46 -27.22
C MET A 251 -24.43 0.77 -27.49
N ASN A 252 -23.67 -0.18 -28.05
CA ASN A 252 -22.30 0.07 -28.47
C ASN A 252 -22.21 1.20 -29.50
N ASN A 253 -23.09 1.20 -30.50
CA ASN A 253 -23.12 2.25 -31.52
C ASN A 253 -23.46 3.62 -30.91
N GLU A 254 -24.40 3.68 -29.97
CA GLU A 254 -24.71 4.92 -29.26
C GLU A 254 -23.53 5.42 -28.43
N PHE A 255 -22.84 4.53 -27.71
CA PHE A 255 -21.62 4.89 -26.99
C PHE A 255 -20.50 5.36 -27.92
N ASP A 256 -20.32 4.73 -29.08
CA ASP A 256 -19.30 5.11 -30.08
C ASP A 256 -19.58 6.51 -30.67
N LYS A 257 -20.85 6.92 -30.76
CA LYS A 257 -21.25 8.30 -31.12
C LYS A 257 -21.13 9.30 -29.96
N GLY A 258 -20.78 8.83 -28.76
CA GLY A 258 -20.74 9.65 -27.54
C GLY A 258 -22.11 9.94 -26.94
N HIS A 259 -23.14 9.20 -27.34
CA HIS A 259 -24.47 9.28 -26.74
C HIS A 259 -24.59 8.33 -25.56
N ARG A 260 -25.55 8.61 -24.67
CA ARG A 260 -25.92 7.72 -23.55
C ARG A 260 -24.79 7.37 -22.58
N MET A 261 -23.75 8.22 -22.51
CA MET A 261 -22.57 8.01 -21.68
C MET A 261 -22.87 7.96 -20.18
N GLU A 262 -24.05 8.41 -19.76
CA GLU A 262 -24.57 8.28 -18.40
C GLU A 262 -24.60 6.82 -17.91
N TYR A 263 -24.84 5.84 -18.78
CA TYR A 263 -24.84 4.41 -18.40
C TYR A 263 -23.44 3.82 -18.20
N LEU A 264 -22.42 4.51 -18.71
CA LEU A 264 -21.02 4.16 -18.45
C LEU A 264 -20.48 4.84 -17.19
N GLN A 265 -21.27 5.67 -16.51
CA GLN A 265 -20.84 6.21 -15.22
C GLN A 265 -20.81 5.10 -14.16
N PRO A 266 -19.81 5.07 -13.27
CA PRO A 266 -19.84 4.17 -12.12
C PRO A 266 -21.08 4.43 -11.26
N ASN A 267 -21.81 3.38 -10.88
CA ASN A 267 -23.00 3.53 -10.02
C ASN A 267 -22.59 4.00 -8.61
N ARG A 268 -21.51 3.44 -8.10
CA ARG A 268 -20.88 3.76 -6.81
C ARG A 268 -19.38 3.65 -6.95
N ILE A 269 -18.66 4.52 -6.25
CA ILE A 269 -17.20 4.47 -6.15
C ILE A 269 -16.83 4.14 -4.71
N LEU A 270 -15.88 3.23 -4.52
CA LEU A 270 -15.27 2.94 -3.24
C LEU A 270 -13.76 3.23 -3.33
N LEU A 271 -13.30 4.23 -2.59
CA LEU A 271 -11.89 4.37 -2.27
C LEU A 271 -11.58 3.38 -1.14
N LEU A 272 -10.87 2.30 -1.47
CA LEU A 272 -10.40 1.34 -0.48
C LEU A 272 -8.96 1.74 -0.12
N ASN A 273 -8.83 2.39 1.03
CA ASN A 273 -7.59 2.97 1.49
C ASN A 273 -6.85 2.03 2.44
N PHE A 274 -5.63 1.66 2.07
CA PHE A 274 -4.69 0.87 2.85
C PHE A 274 -3.74 1.77 3.65
N ASN A 275 -3.74 3.08 3.39
CA ASN A 275 -2.96 4.05 4.15
C ASN A 275 -3.66 4.41 5.46
N TYR A 276 -2.84 4.72 6.45
CA TYR A 276 -3.27 5.20 7.76
C TYR A 276 -3.63 6.69 7.74
N THR A 277 -3.06 7.45 6.82
CA THR A 277 -3.27 8.89 6.64
C THR A 277 -4.64 9.20 6.03
N ASN A 278 -5.11 10.43 6.25
CA ASN A 278 -6.39 10.91 5.74
C ASN A 278 -6.31 11.58 4.35
N THR A 279 -5.20 11.40 3.61
CA THR A 279 -4.96 11.99 2.27
C THR A 279 -6.15 11.82 1.34
N ALA A 280 -6.62 10.58 1.15
CA ALA A 280 -7.74 10.27 0.26
C ALA A 280 -9.04 10.97 0.69
N ARG A 281 -9.32 11.00 2.00
CA ARG A 281 -10.52 11.68 2.55
C ARG A 281 -10.47 13.17 2.28
N LYS A 282 -9.35 13.80 2.62
CA LYS A 282 -9.22 15.27 2.56
C LYS A 282 -9.26 15.78 1.14
N LEU A 283 -8.64 15.06 0.20
CA LEU A 283 -8.47 15.53 -1.17
C LEU A 283 -9.61 15.10 -2.11
N TYR A 284 -10.16 13.89 -1.97
CA TYR A 284 -10.98 13.27 -3.03
C TYR A 284 -12.39 12.85 -2.62
N VAL A 285 -12.78 13.01 -1.35
CA VAL A 285 -14.10 12.61 -0.86
C VAL A 285 -14.90 13.83 -0.44
N LYS A 286 -15.98 14.14 -1.16
CA LYS A 286 -16.90 15.23 -0.85
C LYS A 286 -18.32 14.69 -0.63
N SER A 287 -19.10 15.39 0.20
CA SER A 287 -20.48 14.98 0.51
C SER A 287 -21.40 14.97 -0.71
N ASP A 288 -21.10 15.81 -1.68
CA ASP A 288 -21.96 16.10 -2.83
C ASP A 288 -21.47 15.40 -4.12
N ASP A 289 -20.55 14.43 -4.00
CA ASP A 289 -19.99 13.71 -5.13
C ASP A 289 -21.08 12.91 -5.87
N CYS A 290 -21.12 13.09 -7.19
CA CYS A 290 -21.96 12.33 -8.11
C CYS A 290 -21.07 11.78 -9.22
N PRO A 291 -20.85 10.44 -9.30
CA PRO A 291 -21.44 9.39 -8.48
C PRO A 291 -20.95 9.36 -7.02
N LYS A 292 -21.73 8.72 -6.14
CA LYS A 292 -21.44 8.64 -4.70
C LYS A 292 -20.09 7.95 -4.48
N CYS A 293 -19.18 8.64 -3.80
CA CYS A 293 -17.87 8.16 -3.43
C CYS A 293 -17.82 7.80 -1.94
N GLU A 294 -17.59 6.52 -1.64
CA GLU A 294 -17.43 6.00 -0.28
C GLU A 294 -15.95 5.75 0.02
N LEU A 295 -15.56 5.88 1.29
CA LEU A 295 -14.20 5.60 1.74
C LEU A 295 -14.22 4.54 2.84
N ILE A 296 -13.32 3.56 2.70
CA ILE A 296 -13.04 2.56 3.73
C ILE A 296 -11.54 2.55 3.98
N HIS A 297 -11.13 2.84 5.22
CA HIS A 297 -9.76 2.62 5.69
C HIS A 297 -9.65 1.19 6.22
N ILE A 298 -9.19 0.28 5.37
CA ILE A 298 -9.24 -1.15 5.66
C ILE A 298 -8.21 -1.57 6.72
N HIS A 299 -7.12 -0.80 6.85
CA HIS A 299 -6.07 -1.00 7.84
C HIS A 299 -6.19 -0.07 9.06
N GLY A 300 -7.31 0.62 9.24
CA GLY A 300 -7.42 1.63 10.29
C GLY A 300 -7.00 3.02 9.83
N GLU A 301 -7.26 4.01 10.69
CA GLU A 301 -7.01 5.42 10.44
C GLU A 301 -6.30 6.06 11.63
N LEU A 302 -5.37 6.99 11.37
CA LEU A 302 -4.71 7.77 12.41
C LEU A 302 -5.75 8.50 13.26
N ASP A 303 -5.56 8.44 14.57
CA ASP A 303 -6.37 9.11 15.60
C ASP A 303 -7.86 8.70 15.66
N ASP A 304 -8.27 7.64 14.94
CA ASP A 304 -9.60 7.03 15.07
C ASP A 304 -9.59 5.82 16.01
N LYS A 305 -10.21 5.97 17.19
CA LYS A 305 -10.34 4.89 18.18
C LYS A 305 -11.30 3.78 17.74
N ASN A 306 -12.23 4.06 16.84
CA ASN A 306 -13.20 3.08 16.34
C ASN A 306 -12.65 2.31 15.14
N ASN A 307 -11.56 2.79 14.54
CA ASN A 307 -10.88 2.15 13.44
C ASN A 307 -9.36 2.12 13.69
N PRO A 308 -8.91 1.36 14.71
CA PRO A 308 -7.52 1.33 15.11
C PRO A 308 -6.62 0.78 14.00
N ILE A 309 -5.35 1.17 14.05
CA ILE A 309 -4.32 0.76 13.09
C ILE A 309 -4.11 -0.75 13.14
N ILE A 310 -4.28 -1.38 11.97
CA ILE A 310 -3.96 -2.77 11.69
C ILE A 310 -2.61 -2.79 10.98
N PHE A 311 -1.58 -3.22 11.69
CA PHE A 311 -0.21 -3.37 11.19
C PHE A 311 0.23 -4.81 11.42
N GLY A 312 0.59 -5.52 10.36
CA GLY A 312 0.89 -6.95 10.45
C GLY A 312 0.79 -7.71 9.14
N TYR A 313 0.79 -9.03 9.22
CA TYR A 313 0.85 -9.89 8.03
C TYR A 313 -0.51 -10.49 7.66
N GLY A 314 -0.79 -10.62 6.37
CA GLY A 314 -2.09 -11.05 5.85
C GLY A 314 -2.05 -12.03 4.67
N ASP A 315 -0.95 -12.77 4.46
CA ASP A 315 -0.94 -13.91 3.53
C ASP A 315 -1.28 -15.22 4.26
N GLU A 316 -2.55 -15.60 4.23
CA GLU A 316 -2.99 -16.90 4.78
C GLU A 316 -2.72 -18.07 3.82
N MET A 317 -2.37 -17.77 2.57
CA MET A 317 -2.10 -18.77 1.53
C MET A 317 -0.66 -19.29 1.60
N HIS A 318 0.22 -18.57 2.29
CA HIS A 318 1.59 -18.99 2.52
C HIS A 318 1.66 -20.31 3.29
N GLU A 319 2.54 -21.23 2.88
CA GLU A 319 2.65 -22.55 3.51
C GLU A 319 3.03 -22.46 5.00
N ASP A 320 3.88 -21.50 5.34
CA ASP A 320 4.30 -21.27 6.73
C ASP A 320 3.18 -20.73 7.63
N TYR A 321 2.14 -20.12 7.08
CA TYR A 321 0.99 -19.69 7.88
C TYR A 321 0.30 -20.90 8.55
N LYS A 322 0.18 -22.02 7.82
CA LYS A 322 -0.35 -23.27 8.39
C LYS A 322 0.52 -23.78 9.54
N LYS A 323 1.84 -23.59 9.48
CA LYS A 323 2.76 -23.97 10.56
C LYS A 323 2.48 -23.12 11.81
N ILE A 324 2.33 -21.81 11.64
CA ILE A 324 1.96 -20.89 12.73
C ILE A 324 0.65 -21.32 13.41
N VAL A 325 -0.41 -21.58 12.63
CA VAL A 325 -1.71 -22.01 13.18
C VAL A 325 -1.59 -23.32 13.97
N ASN A 326 -0.79 -24.27 13.48
CA ASN A 326 -0.59 -25.58 14.12
C ASN A 326 0.19 -25.51 15.45
N LEU A 327 0.87 -24.40 15.77
CA LEU A 327 1.57 -24.23 17.05
C LEU A 327 0.61 -24.08 18.24
N ASN A 328 -0.67 -23.76 17.98
CA ASN A 328 -1.68 -23.50 19.00
C ASN A 328 -1.22 -22.47 20.06
N ASN A 329 -0.55 -21.41 19.61
CA ASN A 329 -0.05 -20.32 20.44
C ASN A 329 -0.49 -18.97 19.85
N ASN A 330 -1.43 -18.32 20.54
CA ASN A 330 -2.04 -17.07 20.08
C ASN A 330 -1.04 -15.92 19.89
N ALA A 331 0.14 -15.96 20.51
CA ALA A 331 1.17 -14.94 20.30
C ALA A 331 1.64 -14.89 18.83
N TYR A 332 1.61 -16.00 18.09
CA TYR A 332 1.97 -16.00 16.66
C TYR A 332 0.84 -15.49 15.76
N LEU A 333 -0.38 -15.39 16.29
CA LEU A 333 -1.57 -14.92 15.56
C LEU A 333 -1.93 -13.47 15.88
N GLU A 334 -1.19 -12.83 16.81
CA GLU A 334 -1.53 -11.52 17.36
C GLU A 334 -1.58 -10.43 16.28
N ASN A 335 -0.65 -10.42 15.34
CA ASN A 335 -0.59 -9.38 14.29
C ASN A 335 -0.95 -9.94 12.91
N ILE A 336 -1.96 -10.82 12.85
CA ILE A 336 -2.52 -11.33 11.60
C ILE A 336 -3.71 -10.47 11.17
N LYS A 337 -3.59 -9.81 10.01
CA LYS A 337 -4.55 -8.82 9.52
C LYS A 337 -5.97 -9.35 9.38
N SER A 338 -6.13 -10.57 8.85
CA SER A 338 -7.44 -11.19 8.63
C SER A 338 -8.25 -11.36 9.91
N ILE A 339 -7.58 -11.60 11.04
CA ILE A 339 -8.21 -11.66 12.36
C ILE A 339 -8.58 -10.25 12.81
N ARG A 340 -7.66 -9.28 12.65
CA ARG A 340 -7.86 -7.87 13.04
C ARG A 340 -8.96 -7.18 12.23
N TYR A 341 -9.22 -7.61 10.99
CA TYR A 341 -10.36 -7.12 10.19
C TYR A 341 -11.72 -7.36 10.83
N LEU A 342 -11.82 -8.27 11.80
CA LEU A 342 -13.04 -8.54 12.56
C LEU A 342 -13.26 -7.54 13.70
N GLU A 343 -12.29 -6.68 14.01
CA GLU A 343 -12.39 -5.67 15.06
C GLU A 343 -13.27 -4.47 14.65
N THR A 344 -13.54 -4.31 13.35
CA THR A 344 -14.37 -3.22 12.79
C THR A 344 -15.33 -3.73 11.72
N ASP A 345 -16.34 -2.93 11.36
CA ASP A 345 -17.30 -3.29 10.31
C ASP A 345 -16.74 -3.08 8.88
N ASN A 346 -15.52 -2.57 8.73
CA ASN A 346 -14.97 -2.15 7.44
C ASN A 346 -14.84 -3.30 6.44
N TYR A 347 -14.38 -4.47 6.88
CA TYR A 347 -14.29 -5.64 6.01
C TYR A 347 -15.68 -6.13 5.57
N ARG A 348 -16.66 -6.12 6.48
CA ARG A 348 -18.05 -6.47 6.14
C ARG A 348 -18.67 -5.49 5.15
N ARG A 349 -18.42 -4.19 5.30
CA ARG A 349 -18.84 -3.15 4.34
C ARG A 349 -18.21 -3.37 2.96
N LEU A 350 -16.93 -3.74 2.90
CA LEU A 350 -16.25 -4.10 1.67
C LEU A 350 -16.93 -5.31 0.99
N LEU A 351 -17.21 -6.39 1.74
CA LEU A 351 -17.93 -7.55 1.23
C LEU A 351 -19.31 -7.17 0.66
N GLY A 352 -20.07 -6.35 1.40
CA GLY A 352 -21.36 -5.84 0.92
C GLY A 352 -21.25 -4.99 -0.35
N PHE A 353 -20.14 -4.27 -0.53
CA PHE A 353 -19.89 -3.50 -1.76
C PHE A 353 -19.63 -4.42 -2.96
N ILE A 354 -18.73 -5.40 -2.83
CA ILE A 354 -18.34 -6.30 -3.93
C ILE A 354 -19.45 -7.27 -4.33
N ASP A 355 -20.36 -7.61 -3.40
CA ASP A 355 -21.53 -8.45 -3.67
C ASP A 355 -22.68 -7.68 -4.33
N SER A 356 -22.71 -6.35 -4.22
CA SER A 356 -23.88 -5.55 -4.64
C SER A 356 -24.09 -5.42 -6.15
N ALA A 357 -23.01 -5.41 -6.95
CA ALA A 357 -23.05 -5.29 -8.40
C ALA A 357 -21.71 -5.74 -9.01
N PRO A 358 -21.63 -5.97 -10.33
CA PRO A 358 -20.36 -6.03 -11.04
C PRO A 358 -19.50 -4.81 -10.73
N TYR A 359 -18.18 -4.96 -10.73
CA TYR A 359 -17.25 -3.87 -10.46
C TYR A 359 -15.91 -3.98 -11.19
N GLN A 360 -15.27 -2.83 -11.36
CA GLN A 360 -13.88 -2.72 -11.80
C GLN A 360 -12.98 -2.24 -10.66
N ILE A 361 -11.70 -2.57 -10.75
CA ILE A 361 -10.68 -2.13 -9.80
C ILE A 361 -9.66 -1.24 -10.50
N TYR A 362 -9.41 -0.06 -9.95
CA TYR A 362 -8.27 0.80 -10.28
C TYR A 362 -7.22 0.67 -9.17
N ILE A 363 -5.97 0.39 -9.53
CA ILE A 363 -4.87 0.30 -8.58
C ILE A 363 -4.06 1.60 -8.68
N MET A 364 -4.08 2.40 -7.63
CA MET A 364 -3.39 3.68 -7.54
C MET A 364 -2.40 3.65 -6.38
N GLY A 365 -1.14 3.38 -6.68
CA GLY A 365 -0.08 3.41 -5.67
C GLY A 365 -0.19 2.35 -4.57
N HIS A 366 -1.00 1.31 -4.77
CA HIS A 366 -0.97 0.13 -3.91
C HIS A 366 0.14 -0.81 -4.38
N SER A 367 0.95 -1.34 -3.46
CA SER A 367 2.07 -2.22 -3.79
C SER A 367 1.63 -3.61 -4.24
N CYS A 368 0.42 -4.04 -3.86
CA CYS A 368 -0.08 -5.42 -4.01
C CYS A 368 0.91 -6.43 -3.41
N GLY A 369 1.48 -6.06 -2.26
CA GLY A 369 2.43 -6.91 -1.53
C GLY A 369 1.75 -8.11 -0.89
N ASN A 370 2.57 -9.11 -0.54
CA ASN A 370 2.08 -10.34 0.07
C ASN A 370 1.34 -10.10 1.41
N SER A 371 1.67 -9.02 2.13
CA SER A 371 1.04 -8.73 3.43
C SER A 371 -0.48 -8.49 3.33
N ASP A 372 -1.04 -8.23 2.14
CA ASP A 372 -2.48 -8.03 1.92
C ASP A 372 -3.13 -9.09 1.03
N ARG A 373 -2.37 -10.14 0.69
CA ARG A 373 -2.70 -11.12 -0.34
C ARG A 373 -4.07 -11.79 -0.17
N THR A 374 -4.45 -12.16 1.06
CA THR A 374 -5.75 -12.80 1.30
C THR A 374 -6.92 -11.87 0.92
N LEU A 375 -6.81 -10.59 1.27
CA LEU A 375 -7.84 -9.60 0.95
C LEU A 375 -7.84 -9.30 -0.56
N LEU A 376 -6.66 -9.10 -1.15
CA LEU A 376 -6.55 -8.83 -2.59
C LEU A 376 -7.08 -10.00 -3.43
N ASN A 377 -6.77 -11.25 -3.09
CA ASN A 377 -7.34 -12.43 -3.75
C ASN A 377 -8.88 -12.43 -3.69
N THR A 378 -9.44 -12.06 -2.54
CA THR A 378 -10.90 -11.98 -2.36
C THR A 378 -11.54 -10.98 -3.32
N LEU A 379 -10.88 -9.85 -3.59
CA LEU A 379 -11.34 -8.85 -4.57
C LEU A 379 -11.09 -9.32 -6.01
N PHE A 380 -9.86 -9.74 -6.28
CA PHE A 380 -9.37 -10.01 -7.64
C PHE A 380 -9.99 -11.24 -8.28
N GLU A 381 -10.34 -12.26 -7.49
CA GLU A 381 -11.00 -13.49 -7.97
C GLU A 381 -12.51 -13.50 -7.73
N HIS A 382 -13.08 -12.41 -7.20
CA HIS A 382 -14.52 -12.32 -7.00
C HIS A 382 -15.28 -12.46 -8.32
N LYS A 383 -16.43 -13.14 -8.33
CA LYS A 383 -17.24 -13.35 -9.54
C LYS A 383 -17.70 -12.03 -10.20
N ASN A 384 -17.88 -10.98 -9.40
CA ASN A 384 -18.31 -9.66 -9.87
C ASN A 384 -17.15 -8.75 -10.30
N CYS A 385 -15.88 -9.15 -10.13
CA CYS A 385 -14.74 -8.36 -10.59
C CYS A 385 -14.58 -8.56 -12.10
N LEU A 386 -14.77 -7.50 -12.89
CA LEU A 386 -14.72 -7.54 -14.34
C LEU A 386 -13.43 -6.98 -14.94
N SER A 387 -12.67 -6.19 -14.18
CA SER A 387 -11.37 -5.68 -14.64
C SER A 387 -10.52 -5.16 -13.49
N ILE A 388 -9.20 -5.19 -13.68
CA ILE A 388 -8.19 -4.66 -12.78
C ILE A 388 -7.22 -3.82 -13.61
N LYS A 389 -7.24 -2.50 -13.43
CA LYS A 389 -6.43 -1.54 -14.18
C LYS A 389 -5.34 -0.94 -13.31
N PRO A 390 -4.06 -1.27 -13.57
CA PRO A 390 -2.93 -0.62 -12.90
C PRO A 390 -2.68 0.78 -13.44
N TYR A 391 -2.61 1.76 -12.53
CA TYR A 391 -2.06 3.08 -12.82
C TYR A 391 -0.61 3.13 -12.34
N TYR A 392 0.32 3.18 -13.29
CA TYR A 392 1.75 3.02 -13.02
C TYR A 392 2.45 4.37 -12.81
N HIS A 393 3.66 4.33 -12.25
CA HIS A 393 4.54 5.48 -12.13
C HIS A 393 5.54 5.47 -13.28
N ARG A 394 5.72 6.63 -13.92
CA ARG A 394 6.72 6.84 -14.97
C ARG A 394 7.81 7.76 -14.43
N LYS A 395 9.06 7.29 -14.49
CA LYS A 395 10.25 8.03 -14.05
C LYS A 395 10.70 9.02 -15.12
N GLU A 396 11.54 9.98 -14.71
CA GLU A 396 12.11 11.00 -15.60
C GLU A 396 12.94 10.39 -16.75
N ASP A 397 13.59 9.26 -16.51
CA ASP A 397 14.39 8.52 -17.50
C ASP A 397 13.54 7.78 -18.55
N GLY A 398 12.20 7.86 -18.45
CA GLY A 398 11.25 7.22 -19.35
C GLY A 398 10.90 5.78 -18.98
N THR A 399 11.51 5.20 -17.94
CA THR A 399 11.13 3.88 -17.43
C THR A 399 9.86 3.93 -16.58
N ASP A 400 9.20 2.79 -16.39
CA ASP A 400 7.99 2.67 -15.58
C ASP A 400 7.96 1.39 -14.74
N ASN A 401 7.11 1.38 -13.72
CA ASN A 401 6.95 0.25 -12.80
C ASN A 401 5.74 -0.65 -13.13
N TYR A 402 5.18 -0.59 -14.36
CA TYR A 402 3.99 -1.37 -14.70
C TYR A 402 4.22 -2.88 -14.50
N ILE A 403 5.37 -3.39 -14.95
CA ILE A 403 5.70 -4.83 -14.85
C ILE A 403 5.79 -5.26 -13.39
N ASP A 404 6.37 -4.44 -12.53
CA ASP A 404 6.50 -4.72 -11.09
C ASP A 404 5.11 -4.85 -10.44
N ILE A 405 4.20 -3.93 -10.77
CA ILE A 405 2.81 -3.97 -10.28
C ILE A 405 2.11 -5.25 -10.75
N VAL A 406 2.22 -5.62 -12.03
CA VAL A 406 1.58 -6.82 -12.57
C VAL A 406 2.18 -8.11 -11.97
N GLN A 407 3.50 -8.14 -11.72
CA GLN A 407 4.13 -9.26 -11.02
C GLN A 407 3.60 -9.40 -9.59
N ASN A 408 3.41 -8.31 -8.88
CA ASN A 408 2.81 -8.31 -7.54
C ASN A 408 1.35 -8.81 -7.59
N ILE A 409 0.52 -8.23 -8.46
CA ILE A 409 -0.86 -8.69 -8.69
C ILE A 409 -0.91 -10.18 -9.00
N SER A 410 0.01 -10.71 -9.81
CA SER A 410 0.01 -12.13 -10.19
C SER A 410 0.14 -13.08 -8.99
N ARG A 411 0.80 -12.64 -7.90
CA ARG A 411 0.94 -13.43 -6.67
C ARG A 411 -0.39 -13.54 -5.93
N ASP A 412 -1.28 -12.56 -6.08
CA ASP A 412 -2.60 -12.53 -5.44
C ASP A 412 -3.65 -13.40 -6.15
N PHE A 413 -3.32 -13.99 -7.29
CA PHE A 413 -4.17 -14.94 -8.01
C PHE A 413 -3.81 -16.39 -7.71
N LYS A 414 -4.82 -17.24 -7.63
CA LYS A 414 -4.73 -18.70 -7.71
C LYS A 414 -4.95 -19.17 -9.14
N ASP A 415 -5.83 -18.50 -9.89
CA ASP A 415 -6.12 -18.79 -11.30
C ASP A 415 -5.43 -17.79 -12.23
N MET A 416 -4.34 -18.24 -12.86
CA MET A 416 -3.57 -17.44 -13.81
C MET A 416 -4.30 -17.18 -15.14
N THR A 417 -5.32 -17.95 -15.48
CA THR A 417 -6.16 -17.69 -16.66
C THR A 417 -7.07 -16.51 -16.37
N LEU A 418 -7.70 -16.52 -15.18
CA LEU A 418 -8.53 -15.42 -14.70
C LEU A 418 -7.74 -14.12 -14.55
N MET A 419 -6.50 -14.21 -14.06
CA MET A 419 -5.58 -13.07 -13.97
C MET A 419 -5.35 -12.41 -15.33
N ARG A 420 -5.02 -13.20 -16.37
CA ARG A 420 -4.77 -12.68 -17.72
C ARG A 420 -6.03 -12.13 -18.41
N ASP A 421 -7.21 -12.59 -18.01
CA ASP A 421 -8.49 -12.06 -18.50
C ASP A 421 -8.81 -10.70 -17.86
N ARG A 422 -8.61 -10.56 -16.53
CA ARG A 422 -9.04 -9.38 -15.77
C ARG A 422 -8.03 -8.25 -15.72
N VAL A 423 -6.73 -8.55 -15.73
CA VAL A 423 -5.69 -7.52 -15.65
C VAL A 423 -5.57 -6.83 -17.00
N VAL A 424 -5.90 -5.54 -17.02
CA VAL A 424 -5.91 -4.70 -18.23
C VAL A 424 -4.51 -4.63 -18.82
N ASN A 425 -4.40 -4.78 -20.15
CA ASN A 425 -3.11 -4.70 -20.84
C ASN A 425 -2.48 -3.30 -20.72
N LYS A 426 -1.15 -3.24 -20.63
CA LYS A 426 -0.38 -1.98 -20.59
C LYS A 426 -0.77 -0.98 -21.68
N CYS A 427 -1.11 -1.44 -22.89
CA CYS A 427 -1.51 -0.54 -23.99
C CYS A 427 -2.80 0.25 -23.71
N TYR A 428 -3.61 -0.18 -22.75
CA TYR A 428 -4.82 0.50 -22.30
C TYR A 428 -4.66 1.15 -20.90
N CYS A 429 -3.46 1.07 -20.32
CA CYS A 429 -3.12 1.66 -19.03
C CYS A 429 -2.38 2.98 -19.21
N GLN A 430 -2.44 3.84 -18.20
CA GLN A 430 -1.81 5.15 -18.20
C GLN A 430 -1.08 5.42 -16.86
N PRO A 431 -0.09 6.33 -16.84
CA PRO A 431 0.53 6.74 -15.59
C PRO A 431 -0.49 7.37 -14.63
N LEU A 432 -0.32 7.17 -13.32
CA LEU A 432 -1.16 7.80 -12.30
C LEU A 432 -1.01 9.32 -12.28
N VAL A 433 0.23 9.78 -12.35
CA VAL A 433 0.61 11.18 -12.46
C VAL A 433 1.52 11.31 -13.67
N THR A 434 1.24 12.29 -14.52
CA THR A 434 2.14 12.67 -15.60
C THR A 434 3.27 13.55 -15.02
N PRO A 435 4.55 13.23 -15.29
CA PRO A 435 5.69 14.08 -14.92
C PRO A 435 5.59 15.50 -15.47
#